data_AF-A0A7X7V1P5-F1
#
_entry.id   AF-A0A7X7V1P5-F1
#
_cell.length_a   1.000
_cell.length_b   1.000
_cell.length_c   1.000
_cell.angle_alpha   90.00
_cell.angle_beta   90.00
_cell.angle_gamma   90.00
#
_symmetry.space_group_name_H-M   'P 1'
#
loop_
_entity.id
_entity.type
_entity.pdbx_description
1 polymer ?
#
loop_
_entity_poly.entity_id
_entity_poly.type
_entity_poly.pdbx_seq_one_letter_code
_entity_poly.pdbx_strand_id
1 'polypeptide(L)'
;MFRKTIIGAAVIAAAAGAVLLTKTILDRLNDEQDSDQDEDDDQVHFIKIDADPDDADEEEKEPSPDASDKPQQVQEVCGVYPYLDPDFVEGMLAKNGEFNGMFENDTLITVTHKVTFEDHANLESFLDIMDAAGYICVQLSDHEMTAQKKLFTEEGAILSDILNVANQTAALHGVYESQVIAK
;
A
#
# COMPACT_ATOMS: atom_id res chain seq x y z
N MET A 1 -26.16 23.48 -29.35
CA MET A 1 -26.34 22.09 -28.86
C MET A 1 -25.13 21.73 -28.03
N PHE A 2 -25.36 21.42 -26.76
CA PHE A 2 -24.38 21.09 -25.73
C PHE A 2 -23.76 19.72 -25.96
N ARG A 3 -22.44 19.60 -25.78
CA ARG A 3 -21.81 18.46 -25.05
C ARG A 3 -20.59 18.99 -24.29
N LYS A 4 -20.77 19.14 -22.97
CA LYS A 4 -19.72 19.39 -21.98
C LYS A 4 -19.09 18.03 -21.67
N THR A 5 -17.79 17.86 -21.86
CA THR A 5 -17.04 16.71 -21.32
C THR A 5 -16.53 17.11 -19.95
N ILE A 6 -17.03 16.42 -18.92
CA ILE A 6 -16.69 16.67 -17.52
C ILE A 6 -15.39 15.93 -17.20
N ILE A 7 -14.49 16.66 -16.53
CA ILE A 7 -13.22 16.25 -15.97
C ILE A 7 -13.48 15.25 -14.84
N GLY A 8 -12.93 14.03 -14.93
CA GLY A 8 -12.92 13.07 -13.83
C GLY A 8 -11.67 13.28 -12.97
N ALA A 9 -11.79 14.01 -11.87
CA ALA A 9 -10.78 14.07 -10.81
C ALA A 9 -10.97 12.84 -9.91
N ALA A 10 -9.97 11.95 -9.86
CA ALA A 10 -9.94 10.87 -8.88
C ALA A 10 -9.54 11.46 -7.52
N VAL A 11 -10.47 11.45 -6.57
CA VAL A 11 -10.19 11.76 -5.16
C VAL A 11 -9.64 10.49 -4.52
N ILE A 12 -8.34 10.45 -4.26
CA ILE A 12 -7.74 9.43 -3.40
C ILE A 12 -8.13 9.81 -1.97
N ALA A 13 -9.14 9.14 -1.42
CA ALA A 13 -9.48 9.25 -0.01
C ALA A 13 -8.41 8.54 0.80
N ALA A 14 -7.53 9.33 1.44
CA ALA A 14 -6.66 8.86 2.50
C ALA A 14 -7.51 8.28 3.63
N ALA A 15 -7.40 6.98 3.88
CA ALA A 15 -8.02 6.32 5.03
C ALA A 15 -7.26 6.71 6.31
N ALA A 16 -7.53 7.90 6.82
CA ALA A 16 -7.24 8.25 8.21
C ALA A 16 -8.37 7.70 9.08
N GLY A 17 -8.01 6.90 10.09
CA GLY A 17 -8.95 6.20 10.96
C GLY A 17 -9.93 7.11 11.72
N ALA A 18 -11.13 6.60 11.97
CA ALA A 18 -12.08 7.18 12.91
C ALA A 18 -12.88 6.09 13.65
N VAL A 19 -12.37 5.78 14.85
CA VAL A 19 -13.02 5.50 16.14
C VAL A 19 -14.55 5.27 16.17
N LEU A 20 -14.93 4.12 16.74
CA LEU A 20 -16.24 3.73 17.28
C LEU A 20 -16.98 4.83 18.06
N LEU A 21 -18.17 5.27 17.61
CA LEU A 21 -19.21 5.86 18.46
C LEU A 21 -20.62 5.72 17.84
N THR A 22 -21.29 4.56 17.96
CA THR A 22 -22.69 4.39 17.52
C THR A 22 -23.61 3.91 18.65
N LYS A 23 -23.74 4.71 19.73
CA LYS A 23 -24.75 4.42 20.77
C LYS A 23 -25.58 5.59 21.28
N THR A 24 -25.49 6.78 20.69
CA THR A 24 -26.20 7.96 21.25
C THR A 24 -27.17 8.64 20.29
N ILE A 25 -27.30 8.15 19.04
CA ILE A 25 -28.25 8.71 18.06
C ILE A 25 -29.58 7.93 18.02
N LEU A 26 -29.59 6.66 18.45
CA LEU A 26 -30.79 5.82 18.39
C LEU A 26 -31.90 6.23 19.37
N ASP A 27 -31.57 6.85 20.51
CA ASP A 27 -32.55 7.16 21.57
C ASP A 27 -33.27 8.51 21.40
N ARG A 28 -33.00 9.27 20.32
CA ARG A 28 -33.62 10.59 20.07
C ARG A 28 -34.69 10.63 18.98
N LEU A 29 -35.05 9.48 18.41
CA LEU A 29 -36.04 9.40 17.32
C LEU A 29 -37.34 8.68 17.71
N ASN A 30 -37.48 8.25 18.97
CA ASN A 30 -38.60 7.40 19.41
C ASN A 30 -39.72 8.14 20.18
N ASP A 31 -39.68 9.46 20.31
CA ASP A 31 -40.74 10.24 20.97
C ASP A 31 -41.07 11.49 20.15
N GLU A 32 -42.03 11.36 19.23
CA GLU A 32 -42.88 12.40 18.61
C GLU A 32 -43.63 11.70 17.45
N GLN A 33 -44.67 10.91 17.76
CA GLN A 33 -46.08 11.30 17.82
C GLN A 33 -46.68 11.69 16.46
N ASP A 34 -47.52 10.76 15.96
CA ASP A 34 -48.63 10.89 15.02
C ASP A 34 -48.96 12.28 14.46
N SER A 35 -48.98 12.43 13.13
CA SER A 35 -50.22 12.74 12.39
C SER A 35 -50.01 12.74 10.86
N ASP A 36 -50.75 11.82 10.23
CA ASP A 36 -51.43 11.84 8.92
C ASP A 36 -50.79 12.41 7.63
N GLN A 37 -50.83 11.52 6.62
CA GLN A 37 -51.01 11.73 5.17
C GLN A 37 -49.86 12.38 4.38
N ASP A 38 -49.16 11.62 3.54
CA ASP A 38 -49.52 11.37 2.13
C ASP A 38 -48.35 10.73 1.32
N GLU A 39 -48.74 9.97 0.29
CA GLU A 39 -48.06 9.75 -1.01
C GLU A 39 -46.87 8.78 -1.19
N ASP A 40 -46.97 8.06 -2.32
CA ASP A 40 -46.00 7.31 -3.13
C ASP A 40 -45.59 5.87 -2.73
N ASP A 41 -46.29 4.94 -3.37
CA ASP A 41 -46.06 3.50 -3.42
C ASP A 41 -44.92 3.17 -4.42
N ASP A 42 -43.69 3.59 -4.11
CA ASP A 42 -42.47 3.06 -4.73
C ASP A 42 -41.98 1.86 -3.89
N GLN A 43 -42.58 0.70 -4.16
CA GLN A 43 -42.23 -0.56 -3.52
C GLN A 43 -40.81 -0.99 -3.92
N VAL A 44 -39.84 -0.73 -3.04
CA VAL A 44 -38.44 -1.11 -3.22
C VAL A 44 -38.31 -2.64 -3.17
N HIS A 45 -38.18 -3.27 -4.34
CA HIS A 45 -37.79 -4.67 -4.42
C HIS A 45 -36.30 -4.80 -4.08
N PHE A 46 -36.00 -5.27 -2.87
CA PHE A 46 -34.65 -5.72 -2.51
C PHE A 46 -34.30 -6.93 -3.38
N ILE A 47 -33.42 -6.74 -4.37
CA ILE A 47 -32.76 -7.83 -5.06
C ILE A 47 -31.84 -8.49 -4.04
N LYS A 48 -32.14 -9.74 -3.67
CA LYS A 48 -31.16 -10.60 -3.00
C LYS A 48 -30.11 -10.95 -4.05
N ILE A 49 -28.92 -10.37 -3.93
CA ILE A 49 -27.74 -10.89 -4.60
C ILE A 49 -27.36 -12.12 -3.79
N ASP A 50 -27.69 -13.30 -4.30
CA ASP A 50 -27.07 -14.53 -3.83
C ASP A 50 -25.59 -14.41 -4.21
N ALA A 51 -24.74 -14.16 -3.22
CA ALA A 51 -23.30 -14.28 -3.39
C ALA A 51 -23.02 -15.76 -3.66
N ASP A 52 -22.64 -16.07 -4.89
CA ASP A 52 -22.05 -17.35 -5.24
C ASP A 52 -20.81 -17.53 -4.34
N PRO A 53 -20.73 -18.58 -3.51
CA PRO A 53 -19.64 -18.76 -2.56
C PRO A 53 -18.33 -19.21 -3.20
N ASP A 54 -18.30 -19.37 -4.53
CA ASP A 54 -17.17 -19.99 -5.26
C ASP A 54 -16.21 -18.98 -5.92
N ASP A 55 -16.35 -17.67 -5.66
CA ASP A 55 -15.45 -16.62 -6.19
C ASP A 55 -14.63 -15.90 -5.09
N ALA A 56 -14.47 -16.57 -3.94
CA ALA A 56 -13.40 -16.24 -3.01
C ALA A 56 -12.17 -17.06 -3.40
N ASP A 57 -11.38 -16.53 -4.34
CA ASP A 57 -9.95 -16.86 -4.40
C ASP A 57 -9.37 -16.41 -3.05
N GLU A 58 -9.41 -17.32 -2.08
CA GLU A 58 -8.59 -17.25 -0.88
C GLU A 58 -7.14 -17.39 -1.35
N GLU A 59 -6.53 -16.29 -1.77
CA GLU A 59 -5.08 -16.18 -1.81
C GLU A 59 -4.60 -16.58 -0.41
N GLU A 60 -4.04 -17.79 -0.30
CA GLU A 60 -3.39 -18.27 0.90
C GLU A 60 -2.32 -17.25 1.27
N LYS A 61 -2.64 -16.36 2.23
CA LYS A 61 -1.66 -15.42 2.77
C LYS A 61 -0.55 -16.25 3.40
N GLU A 62 0.57 -16.32 2.71
CA GLU A 62 1.85 -16.76 3.26
C GLU A 62 1.99 -16.18 4.68
N PRO A 63 2.44 -17.00 5.66
CA PRO A 63 2.50 -16.57 7.04
C PRO A 63 3.41 -15.34 7.16
N SER A 64 2.83 -14.21 7.57
CA SER A 64 3.58 -13.00 7.86
C SER A 64 4.61 -13.28 8.96
N PRO A 65 5.84 -12.73 8.88
CA PRO A 65 6.83 -12.87 9.93
C PRO A 65 6.30 -12.40 11.29
N ASP A 66 6.61 -13.13 12.35
CA ASP A 66 6.22 -12.76 13.71
C ASP A 66 7.11 -11.62 14.22
N ALA A 67 6.51 -10.44 14.42
CA ALA A 67 7.16 -9.26 14.97
C ALA A 67 6.81 -8.99 16.44
N SER A 68 6.11 -9.89 17.13
CA SER A 68 5.53 -9.65 18.46
C SER A 68 6.56 -9.31 19.55
N ASP A 69 7.81 -9.73 19.38
CA ASP A 69 8.94 -9.44 20.26
C ASP A 69 9.69 -8.14 19.91
N LYS A 70 9.33 -7.48 18.80
CA LYS A 70 9.96 -6.25 18.32
C LYS A 70 9.37 -4.97 18.93
N PRO A 71 10.08 -3.83 18.88
CA PRO A 71 9.53 -2.53 19.27
C PRO A 71 8.23 -2.21 18.53
N GLN A 72 7.31 -1.47 19.16
CA GLN A 72 6.00 -1.12 18.59
C GLN A 72 6.11 -0.52 17.19
N GLN A 73 7.08 0.36 16.95
CA GLN A 73 7.29 0.97 15.64
C GLN A 73 7.62 -0.05 14.54
N VAL A 74 8.39 -1.09 14.87
CA VAL A 74 8.70 -2.19 13.93
C VAL A 74 7.43 -2.99 13.62
N GLN A 75 6.63 -3.29 14.65
CA GLN A 75 5.35 -4.01 14.49
C GLN A 75 4.37 -3.26 13.59
N GLU A 76 4.24 -1.94 13.77
CA GLU A 76 3.40 -1.09 12.94
C GLU A 76 3.85 -1.11 11.47
N VAL A 77 5.16 -1.04 11.23
CA VAL A 77 5.73 -1.09 9.88
C VAL A 77 5.56 -2.47 9.24
N CYS A 78 5.78 -3.57 9.97
CA CYS A 78 5.48 -4.93 9.48
C CYS A 78 3.99 -5.13 9.19
N GLY A 79 3.10 -4.41 9.88
CA GLY A 79 1.66 -4.40 9.56
C GLY A 79 1.33 -3.79 8.19
N VAL A 80 2.16 -2.87 7.70
CA VAL A 80 2.05 -2.26 6.36
C VAL A 80 2.83 -3.05 5.31
N TYR A 81 3.97 -3.62 5.71
CA TYR A 81 4.87 -4.41 4.86
C TYR A 81 4.94 -5.87 5.36
N PRO A 82 3.88 -6.66 5.12
CA PRO A 82 3.69 -7.96 5.76
C PRO A 82 4.67 -9.04 5.32
N TYR A 83 5.40 -8.82 4.23
CA TYR A 83 6.39 -9.79 3.72
C TYR A 83 7.81 -9.51 4.20
N LEU A 84 8.01 -8.40 4.93
CA LEU A 84 9.34 -8.02 5.41
C LEU A 84 9.71 -8.71 6.71
N ASP A 85 10.94 -9.20 6.75
CA ASP A 85 11.57 -9.68 7.97
C ASP A 85 11.67 -8.54 9.02
N PRO A 86 11.28 -8.78 10.30
CA PRO A 86 11.29 -7.73 11.30
C PRO A 86 12.68 -7.22 11.68
N ASP A 87 13.75 -8.04 11.58
CA ASP A 87 15.13 -7.59 11.78
C ASP A 87 15.57 -6.64 10.68
N PHE A 88 15.18 -6.93 9.44
CA PHE A 88 15.42 -6.03 8.31
C PHE A 88 14.72 -4.67 8.52
N VAL A 89 13.44 -4.69 8.91
CA VAL A 89 12.67 -3.46 9.19
C VAL A 89 13.31 -2.65 10.30
N GLU A 90 13.67 -3.28 11.41
CA GLU A 90 14.36 -2.63 12.53
C GLU A 90 15.69 -1.99 12.09
N GLY A 91 16.48 -2.72 11.30
CA GLY A 91 17.74 -2.23 10.74
C GLY A 91 17.56 -1.05 9.78
N MET A 92 16.49 -1.00 9.00
CA MET A 92 16.19 0.13 8.10
C MET A 92 15.67 1.34 8.88
N LEU A 93 14.82 1.15 9.89
CA LEU A 93 14.33 2.21 10.76
C LEU A 93 15.46 2.90 11.52
N ALA A 94 16.45 2.13 12.01
CA ALA A 94 17.63 2.67 12.67
C ALA A 94 18.45 3.62 11.77
N LYS A 95 18.41 3.40 10.44
CA LYS A 95 19.11 4.23 9.44
C LYS A 95 18.29 5.43 8.96
N ASN A 96 17.03 5.57 9.36
CA ASN A 96 16.15 6.63 8.85
C ASN A 96 16.70 8.04 9.12
N GLY A 97 17.30 8.25 10.29
CA GLY A 97 17.96 9.52 10.63
C GLY A 97 19.14 9.84 9.70
N GLU A 98 19.88 8.82 9.26
CA GLU A 98 20.96 8.99 8.29
C GLU A 98 20.39 9.36 6.92
N PHE A 99 19.37 8.63 6.44
CA PHE A 99 18.73 8.88 5.14
C PHE A 99 18.19 10.31 5.05
N ASN A 100 17.50 10.79 6.08
CA ASN A 100 16.96 12.15 6.14
C ASN A 100 18.06 13.22 6.16
N GLY A 101 19.27 12.88 6.62
CA GLY A 101 20.42 13.78 6.67
C GLY A 101 21.33 13.73 5.44
N MET A 102 21.11 12.80 4.50
CA MET A 102 22.00 12.63 3.34
C MET A 102 21.95 13.82 2.37
N PHE A 103 20.78 14.43 2.21
CA PHE A 103 20.55 15.53 1.28
C PHE A 103 19.60 16.56 1.90
N GLU A 104 19.65 17.80 1.42
CA GLU A 104 18.68 18.83 1.80
C GLU A 104 17.28 18.42 1.31
N ASN A 105 16.22 18.80 2.04
CA ASN A 105 14.84 18.62 1.59
C ASN A 105 14.60 19.26 0.21
N ASP A 106 13.67 18.69 -0.56
CA ASP A 106 13.33 19.08 -1.92
C ASP A 106 14.49 18.93 -2.92
N THR A 107 15.47 18.06 -2.60
CA THR A 107 16.50 17.64 -3.55
C THR A 107 15.98 16.49 -4.39
N LEU A 108 15.99 16.65 -5.72
CA LEU A 108 15.76 15.52 -6.62
C LEU A 108 16.93 14.55 -6.52
N ILE A 109 16.64 13.33 -6.07
CA ILE A 109 17.59 12.22 -6.01
C ILE A 109 17.11 11.05 -6.84
N THR A 110 18.01 10.10 -7.04
CA THR A 110 17.76 8.80 -7.65
C THR A 110 18.09 7.72 -6.64
N VAL A 111 17.14 6.83 -6.38
CA VAL A 111 17.36 5.60 -5.62
C VAL A 111 17.39 4.44 -6.61
N THR A 112 18.41 3.60 -6.52
CA THR A 112 18.57 2.39 -7.32
C THR A 112 18.63 1.19 -6.39
N HIS A 113 17.67 0.28 -6.53
CA HIS A 113 17.57 -0.95 -5.75
C HIS A 113 18.15 -2.10 -6.56
N LYS A 114 18.81 -3.03 -5.89
CA LYS A 114 19.32 -4.26 -6.46
C LYS A 114 18.58 -5.44 -5.83
N VAL A 115 18.06 -6.32 -6.68
CA VAL A 115 17.26 -7.48 -6.26
C VAL A 115 17.65 -8.71 -7.07
N THR A 116 17.45 -9.89 -6.46
CA THR A 116 17.69 -11.19 -7.07
C THR A 116 16.49 -12.11 -6.90
N PHE A 117 16.26 -12.99 -7.87
CA PHE A 117 15.15 -13.95 -7.87
C PHE A 117 15.65 -15.31 -8.37
N GLU A 118 15.33 -16.38 -7.65
CA GLU A 118 15.65 -17.74 -8.10
C GLU A 118 14.77 -18.15 -9.29
N ASP A 119 13.50 -17.78 -9.27
CA ASP A 119 12.56 -18.03 -10.38
C ASP A 119 12.52 -16.83 -11.34
N HIS A 120 12.76 -17.11 -12.63
CA HIS A 120 12.68 -16.12 -13.68
C HIS A 120 11.27 -15.55 -13.87
N ALA A 121 10.23 -16.35 -13.68
CA ALA A 121 8.84 -15.89 -13.80
C ALA A 121 8.50 -14.84 -12.73
N ASN A 122 9.05 -14.99 -11.52
CA ASN A 122 8.90 -14.00 -10.45
C ASN A 122 9.65 -12.71 -10.76
N LEU A 123 10.83 -12.81 -11.39
CA LEU A 123 11.57 -11.64 -11.86
C LEU A 123 10.80 -10.87 -12.94
N GLU A 124 10.21 -11.56 -13.91
CA GLU A 124 9.37 -10.92 -14.94
C GLU A 124 8.15 -10.23 -14.32
N SER A 125 7.46 -10.90 -13.39
CA SER A 125 6.33 -10.32 -12.66
C SER A 125 6.72 -9.09 -11.85
N PHE A 126 7.88 -9.14 -11.18
CA PHE A 126 8.42 -8.00 -10.46
C PHE A 126 8.73 -6.84 -11.41
N LEU A 127 9.33 -7.10 -12.57
CA LEU A 127 9.63 -6.07 -13.57
C LEU A 127 8.36 -5.34 -14.01
N ASP A 128 7.30 -6.07 -14.33
CA ASP A 128 6.02 -5.49 -14.76
C ASP A 128 5.39 -4.60 -13.69
N ILE A 129 5.41 -5.05 -12.43
CA ILE A 129 4.90 -4.28 -11.28
C ILE A 129 5.70 -3.00 -11.08
N MET A 130 7.03 -3.11 -11.14
CA MET A 130 7.92 -1.98 -10.91
C MET A 130 7.85 -0.95 -12.04
N ASP A 131 7.75 -1.39 -13.30
CA ASP A 131 7.55 -0.50 -14.44
C ASP A 131 6.20 0.25 -14.33
N ALA A 132 5.13 -0.47 -13.97
CA ALA A 132 3.82 0.14 -13.72
C ALA A 132 3.85 1.16 -12.56
N ALA A 133 4.69 0.94 -11.54
CA ALA A 133 4.92 1.87 -10.43
C ALA A 133 5.88 3.03 -10.75
N GLY A 134 6.36 3.11 -12.00
CA GLY A 134 7.18 4.18 -12.53
C GLY A 134 8.68 4.04 -12.25
N TYR A 135 9.15 2.84 -11.95
CA TYR A 135 10.59 2.55 -11.85
C TYR A 135 11.16 2.26 -13.23
N ILE A 136 12.41 2.66 -13.45
CA ILE A 136 13.20 2.25 -14.61
C ILE A 136 13.93 0.97 -14.22
N CYS A 137 13.55 -0.13 -14.85
CA CYS A 137 14.10 -1.45 -14.58
C CYS A 137 15.22 -1.79 -15.56
N VAL A 138 16.33 -2.35 -15.06
CA VAL A 138 17.44 -2.86 -15.88
C VAL A 138 17.78 -4.27 -15.41
N GLN A 139 17.51 -5.25 -16.27
CA GLN A 139 17.91 -6.63 -16.03
C GLN A 139 19.44 -6.78 -16.21
N LEU A 140 20.12 -7.33 -15.20
CA LEU A 140 21.56 -7.57 -15.21
C LEU A 140 21.89 -9.02 -15.63
N SER A 141 21.03 -9.97 -15.26
CA SER A 141 21.09 -11.38 -15.68
C SER A 141 19.69 -12.02 -15.59
N ASP A 142 19.57 -13.32 -15.87
CA ASP A 142 18.31 -14.05 -15.79
C ASP A 142 17.66 -14.02 -14.38
N HIS A 143 18.45 -13.73 -13.34
CA HIS A 143 18.07 -13.80 -11.93
C HIS A 143 18.33 -12.50 -11.16
N GLU A 144 18.78 -11.44 -11.82
CA GLU A 144 19.24 -10.23 -11.15
C GLU A 144 18.83 -9.00 -11.95
N MET A 145 18.37 -7.98 -11.25
CA MET A 145 18.02 -6.70 -11.86
C MET A 145 18.21 -5.52 -10.92
N THR A 146 18.15 -4.33 -11.50
CA THR A 146 18.01 -3.09 -10.75
C THR A 146 16.70 -2.38 -11.08
N ALA A 147 16.09 -1.78 -10.06
CA ALA A 147 14.92 -0.91 -10.20
C ALA A 147 15.30 0.49 -9.72
N GLN A 148 15.10 1.50 -10.55
CA GLN A 148 15.55 2.87 -10.29
C GLN A 148 14.37 3.84 -10.30
N LYS A 149 14.29 4.73 -9.30
CA LYS A 149 13.28 5.79 -9.26
C LYS A 149 13.87 7.12 -8.83
N LYS A 150 13.31 8.18 -9.39
CA LYS A 150 13.60 9.55 -8.97
C LYS A 150 12.53 10.02 -8.00
N LEU A 151 12.95 10.64 -6.91
CA LEU A 151 12.06 11.22 -5.92
C LEU A 151 12.69 12.50 -5.33
N PHE A 152 11.85 13.39 -4.83
CA PHE A 152 12.30 14.54 -4.06
C PHE A 152 12.49 14.11 -2.60
N THR A 153 13.57 14.57 -1.99
CA THR A 153 13.85 14.28 -0.59
C THR A 153 12.87 14.99 0.33
N GLU A 154 12.25 14.21 1.19
CA GLU A 154 11.47 14.65 2.33
C GLU A 154 11.62 13.60 3.44
N GLU A 155 11.15 13.92 4.64
CA GLU A 155 11.31 13.05 5.79
C GLU A 155 10.69 11.66 5.54
N GLY A 156 11.54 10.63 5.57
CA GLY A 156 11.12 9.24 5.39
C GLY A 156 10.89 8.79 3.94
N ALA A 157 11.01 9.65 2.93
CA ALA A 157 10.75 9.27 1.53
C ALA A 157 11.69 8.16 1.03
N ILE A 158 12.99 8.27 1.35
CA ILE A 158 14.00 7.26 1.00
C ILE A 158 13.69 5.92 1.69
N LEU A 159 13.36 5.97 2.99
CA LEU A 159 13.03 4.77 3.74
C LEU A 159 11.77 4.10 3.19
N SER A 160 10.73 4.87 2.92
CA SER A 160 9.48 4.34 2.37
C SER A 160 9.71 3.70 1.01
N ASP A 161 10.51 4.30 0.14
CA ASP A 161 10.88 3.74 -1.16
C ASP A 161 11.61 2.40 -1.01
N ILE A 162 12.61 2.31 -0.12
CA ILE A 162 13.31 1.07 0.20
C ILE A 162 12.35 -0.02 0.69
N LEU A 163 11.47 0.30 1.66
CA LEU A 163 10.54 -0.67 2.23
C LEU A 163 9.51 -1.16 1.20
N ASN A 164 8.99 -0.27 0.35
CA ASN A 164 8.09 -0.63 -0.74
C ASN A 164 8.74 -1.65 -1.68
N VAL A 165 9.96 -1.36 -2.15
CA VAL A 165 10.66 -2.25 -3.08
C VAL A 165 11.00 -3.57 -2.41
N ALA A 166 11.58 -3.55 -1.20
CA ALA A 166 11.93 -4.76 -0.47
C ALA A 166 10.70 -5.64 -0.19
N ASN A 167 9.56 -5.05 0.15
CA ASN A 167 8.33 -5.79 0.41
C ASN A 167 7.80 -6.44 -0.87
N GLN A 168 7.81 -5.72 -2.00
CA GLN A 168 7.40 -6.29 -3.29
C GLN A 168 8.34 -7.41 -3.75
N THR A 169 9.64 -7.28 -3.47
CA THR A 169 10.63 -8.33 -3.74
C THR A 169 10.33 -9.57 -2.89
N ALA A 170 10.10 -9.40 -1.58
CA ALA A 170 9.80 -10.51 -0.68
C ALA A 170 8.46 -11.18 -1.00
N ALA A 171 7.43 -10.41 -1.39
CA ALA A 171 6.13 -10.93 -1.82
C ALA A 171 6.21 -11.87 -3.04
N LEU A 172 7.23 -11.70 -3.87
CA LEU A 172 7.51 -12.53 -5.04
C LEU A 172 8.68 -13.52 -4.80
N HIS A 173 8.97 -13.80 -3.53
CA HIS A 173 10.02 -14.73 -3.10
C HIS A 173 11.43 -14.38 -3.62
N GLY A 174 11.68 -13.09 -3.85
CA GLY A 174 13.01 -12.57 -4.19
C GLY A 174 13.82 -12.16 -2.96
N VAL A 175 15.07 -11.78 -3.20
CA VAL A 175 15.98 -11.25 -2.19
C VAL A 175 16.32 -9.80 -2.53
N TYR A 176 16.07 -8.91 -1.56
CA TYR A 176 16.51 -7.53 -1.63
C TYR A 176 17.97 -7.42 -1.19
N GLU A 177 18.87 -7.00 -2.09
CA GLU A 177 20.31 -7.03 -1.85
C GLU A 177 20.81 -5.71 -1.25
N SER A 178 20.50 -4.60 -1.90
CA SER A 178 21.04 -3.28 -1.54
C SER A 178 20.36 -2.13 -2.27
N GLN A 179 20.66 -0.92 -1.81
CA GLN A 179 20.34 0.34 -2.47
C GLN A 179 21.58 1.20 -2.70
N VAL A 180 21.52 1.99 -3.77
CA VAL A 180 22.44 3.10 -4.04
C VAL A 180 21.61 4.37 -4.21
N ILE A 181 22.00 5.44 -3.52
CA ILE A 181 21.31 6.74 -3.57
C ILE A 181 22.27 7.78 -4.15
N ALA A 182 21.84 8.48 -5.19
CA ALA A 182 22.65 9.47 -5.91
C ALA A 182 21.82 10.72 -6.25
N LYS A 183 22.50 11.86 -6.43
CA LYS A 183 21.91 13.13 -6.88
C LYS A 183 22.08 13.31 -8.38
#